data_AF-M1AVC4-F1
#
_entry.id   AF-M1AVC4-F1
#
_cell.length_a   1.000
_cell.length_b   1.000
_cell.length_c   1.000
_cell.angle_alpha   90.00
_cell.angle_beta   90.00
_cell.angle_gamma   90.00
#
_symmetry.space_group_name_H-M   'P 1'
#
loop_
_entity.id
_entity.type
_entity.pdbx_description
1 polymer ?
#
loop_
_entity_poly.entity_id
_entity_poly.type
_entity_poly.pdbx_seq_one_letter_code
_entity_poly.pdbx_strand_id
1 'polypeptide(L)'
;MTFLFTAADPSFTLPALVCLIYSPLERVHSLASGTLIALLKNYKHNPDVICLLLDCLSKPSENPDICDTADGVEGKKTDIDRVLKLLPEWSKMVEDWKVMIGPLIDKLFAEPSNAVIVRFLSSISEHLASATDFVFQRIISYSRRQKDPDEGVYPNYDAPEGQIDLFNRLCPLLVVRLLPLQVFNDLNSSALYDELPTKLAHGTLCCF
;
A
#
# COMPACT_ATOMS: atom_id res chain seq x y z
N MET A 1 -18.59 21.24 -13.95
CA MET A 1 -17.51 20.39 -14.52
C MET A 1 -17.05 19.26 -13.60
N THR A 2 -17.47 19.20 -12.34
CA THR A 2 -17.09 18.13 -11.38
C THR A 2 -17.77 16.77 -11.62
N PHE A 3 -18.92 16.74 -12.29
CA PHE A 3 -19.71 15.50 -12.50
C PHE A 3 -19.24 14.61 -13.66
N LEU A 4 -18.45 15.13 -14.60
CA LEU A 4 -18.04 14.34 -15.78
C LEU A 4 -16.90 13.36 -15.44
N PHE A 5 -15.96 13.77 -14.59
CA PHE A 5 -14.85 12.90 -14.18
C PHE A 5 -15.27 11.78 -13.24
N THR A 6 -16.36 11.95 -12.49
CA THR A 6 -16.86 10.92 -11.56
C THR A 6 -17.57 9.75 -12.22
N ALA A 7 -17.97 9.88 -13.49
CA ALA A 7 -18.66 8.84 -14.27
C ALA A 7 -17.80 8.27 -15.41
N ALA A 8 -16.65 8.89 -15.68
CA ALA A 8 -15.68 8.39 -16.63
C ALA A 8 -14.81 7.29 -15.99
N ASP A 9 -14.23 6.45 -16.83
CA ASP A 9 -13.40 5.34 -16.40
C ASP A 9 -12.18 5.85 -15.60
N PRO A 10 -11.96 5.35 -14.36
CA PRO A 10 -10.85 5.74 -13.49
C PRO A 10 -9.48 5.64 -14.16
N SER A 11 -9.28 4.67 -15.05
CA SER A 11 -8.00 4.48 -15.76
C SER A 11 -7.55 5.68 -16.58
N PHE A 12 -8.49 6.44 -17.14
CA PHE A 12 -8.18 7.62 -17.95
C PHE A 12 -8.20 8.92 -17.15
N THR A 13 -9.04 8.99 -16.11
CA THR A 13 -9.24 10.21 -15.33
C THR A 13 -8.19 10.41 -14.25
N LEU A 14 -7.75 9.32 -13.64
CA LEU A 14 -6.96 9.34 -12.42
C LEU A 14 -5.50 9.80 -12.64
N PRO A 15 -4.79 9.38 -13.71
CA PRO A 15 -3.47 9.93 -14.02
C PRO A 15 -3.52 11.45 -14.24
N ALA A 16 -4.51 11.94 -15.00
CA ALA A 16 -4.68 13.37 -15.25
C ALA A 16 -5.01 14.15 -13.96
N LEU A 17 -5.86 13.61 -13.09
CA LEU A 17 -6.17 14.22 -11.79
C LEU A 17 -4.94 14.31 -10.88
N VAL A 18 -4.11 13.27 -10.84
CA VAL A 18 -2.85 13.27 -10.06
C VAL A 18 -1.92 14.37 -10.57
N CYS A 19 -1.75 14.53 -11.88
CA CYS A 19 -0.97 15.65 -12.45
C CYS A 19 -1.51 17.02 -12.01
N LEU A 20 -2.84 17.20 -11.98
CA LEU A 20 -3.47 18.46 -11.58
C LEU A 20 -3.28 18.79 -10.10
N ILE A 21 -3.13 17.79 -9.21
CA ILE A 21 -2.80 18.01 -7.79
C ILE A 21 -1.40 18.60 -7.63
N TYR A 22 -0.48 18.30 -8.55
CA TYR A 22 0.86 18.89 -8.54
C TYR A 22 0.93 20.29 -9.18
N SER A 23 -0.19 20.79 -9.72
CA SER A 23 -0.26 22.13 -10.29
C SER A 23 0.11 23.21 -9.25
N PRO A 24 0.91 24.23 -9.62
CA PRO A 24 1.23 25.34 -8.74
C PRO A 24 0.03 26.26 -8.49
N LEU A 25 -1.04 26.14 -9.28
CA LEU A 25 -2.25 26.95 -9.14
C LEU A 25 -3.15 26.40 -8.03
N GLU A 26 -3.27 27.12 -6.91
CA GLU A 26 -4.04 26.71 -5.73
C GLU A 26 -5.50 26.34 -6.05
N ARG A 27 -6.14 27.10 -6.95
CA ARG A 27 -7.52 26.81 -7.39
C ARG A 27 -7.63 25.47 -8.12
N VAL A 28 -6.64 25.15 -8.95
CA VAL A 28 -6.60 23.89 -9.73
C VAL A 28 -6.34 22.72 -8.78
N HIS A 29 -5.37 22.87 -7.89
CA HIS A 29 -5.08 21.90 -6.83
C HIS A 29 -6.33 21.60 -5.98
N SER A 30 -6.99 22.62 -5.43
CA SER A 30 -8.15 22.42 -4.55
C SER A 30 -9.32 21.74 -5.28
N LEU A 31 -9.54 22.07 -6.56
CA LEU A 31 -10.55 21.42 -7.39
C LEU A 31 -10.18 19.95 -7.69
N ALA A 32 -8.92 19.69 -8.03
CA ALA A 32 -8.41 18.35 -8.31
C ALA A 32 -8.48 17.46 -7.08
N SER A 33 -8.06 17.96 -5.92
CA SER A 33 -8.15 17.27 -4.62
C SER A 33 -9.60 16.94 -4.24
N GLY A 34 -10.52 17.89 -4.38
CA GLY A 34 -11.94 17.64 -4.14
C GLY A 34 -12.54 16.63 -5.13
N THR A 35 -12.13 16.66 -6.39
CA THR A 35 -12.56 15.70 -7.42
C THR A 35 -12.00 14.31 -7.16
N LEU A 36 -10.74 14.20 -6.71
CA LEU A 36 -10.12 12.93 -6.33
C LEU A 36 -10.89 12.29 -5.18
N ILE A 37 -11.18 13.03 -4.11
CA ILE A 37 -11.95 12.50 -2.98
C ILE A 37 -13.34 12.04 -3.44
N ALA A 38 -14.02 12.82 -4.28
CA ALA A 38 -15.34 12.46 -4.82
C ALA A 38 -15.29 11.18 -5.68
N LEU A 39 -14.24 11.02 -6.50
CA LEU A 39 -14.02 9.81 -7.29
C LEU A 39 -13.76 8.60 -6.38
N LEU A 40 -12.84 8.73 -5.43
CA LEU A 40 -12.51 7.66 -4.50
C LEU A 40 -13.71 7.25 -3.63
N LYS A 41 -14.62 8.19 -3.33
CA LYS A 41 -15.90 7.90 -2.66
C LYS A 41 -16.84 7.07 -3.52
N ASN A 42 -16.94 7.34 -4.81
CA ASN A 42 -17.79 6.58 -5.73
C ASN A 42 -17.27 5.15 -5.92
N TYR A 43 -15.95 4.96 -5.84
CA TYR A 43 -15.29 3.67 -5.98
C TYR A 43 -14.84 3.07 -4.63
N LYS A 44 -15.53 3.41 -3.52
CA LYS A 44 -15.16 3.00 -2.15
C LYS A 44 -15.06 1.48 -1.90
N HIS A 45 -15.68 0.66 -2.77
CA HIS A 45 -15.60 -0.81 -2.71
C HIS A 45 -14.67 -1.41 -3.77
N ASN A 46 -14.06 -0.58 -4.61
CA ASN A 46 -13.21 -1.05 -5.69
C ASN A 46 -11.73 -0.81 -5.35
N PRO A 47 -11.01 -1.84 -4.85
CA PRO A 47 -9.60 -1.71 -4.51
C PRO A 47 -8.72 -1.44 -5.73
N ASP A 48 -9.14 -1.84 -6.93
CA ASP A 48 -8.35 -1.64 -8.17
C ASP A 48 -8.14 -0.17 -8.47
N VAL A 49 -9.10 0.69 -8.13
CA VAL A 49 -8.98 2.15 -8.29
C VAL A 49 -7.92 2.73 -7.36
N ILE A 50 -7.77 2.17 -6.15
CA ILE A 50 -6.71 2.57 -5.21
C ILE A 50 -5.37 2.05 -5.69
N CYS A 51 -5.31 0.82 -6.18
CA CYS A 51 -4.10 0.26 -6.79
C CYS A 51 -3.63 1.12 -7.97
N LEU A 52 -4.55 1.53 -8.85
CA LEU A 52 -4.26 2.44 -9.95
C LEU A 52 -3.78 3.81 -9.47
N LEU A 53 -4.36 4.36 -8.40
CA LEU A 53 -3.86 5.59 -7.78
C LEU A 53 -2.42 5.43 -7.32
N LEU A 54 -2.11 4.31 -6.66
CA LEU A 54 -0.73 4.01 -6.26
C LEU A 54 0.20 3.87 -7.47
N ASP A 55 -0.26 3.27 -8.57
CA ASP A 55 0.51 3.22 -9.83
C ASP A 55 0.83 4.62 -10.36
N CYS A 56 -0.18 5.50 -10.41
CA CYS A 56 -0.01 6.88 -10.85
C CYS A 56 0.98 7.66 -9.99
N LEU A 57 0.95 7.45 -8.67
CA LEU A 57 1.86 8.09 -7.71
C LEU A 57 3.28 7.52 -7.75
N SER A 58 3.43 6.26 -8.14
CA SER A 58 4.71 5.56 -8.23
C SER A 58 5.49 5.91 -9.50
N LYS A 59 4.78 6.31 -10.56
CA LYS A 59 5.34 6.69 -11.86
C LYS A 59 4.86 8.07 -12.35
N PRO A 60 5.12 9.15 -11.59
CA PRO A 60 4.59 10.47 -11.91
C PRO A 60 5.16 11.08 -13.21
N SER A 61 6.23 10.51 -13.77
CA SER A 61 6.95 11.04 -14.94
C SER A 61 6.79 10.24 -16.25
N GLU A 62 6.01 9.16 -16.29
CA GLU A 62 5.80 8.35 -17.52
C GLU A 62 4.63 8.86 -18.40
N ASN A 63 3.97 9.97 -18.04
CA ASN A 63 2.98 10.65 -18.89
C ASN A 63 3.55 11.98 -19.41
N PRO A 64 4.29 11.99 -20.54
CA PRO A 64 4.90 13.20 -21.09
C PRO A 64 3.88 14.21 -21.66
N ASP A 65 2.66 13.80 -22.02
CA ASP A 65 1.79 14.66 -22.83
C ASP A 65 0.98 15.73 -22.06
N ILE A 66 1.08 15.79 -20.72
CA ILE A 66 0.26 16.74 -19.92
C ILE A 66 1.10 17.67 -19.01
N CYS A 67 2.37 17.37 -18.75
CA CYS A 67 3.21 18.10 -17.80
C CYS A 67 4.27 19.03 -18.40
N ASP A 68 4.29 19.25 -19.72
CA ASP A 68 5.18 20.22 -20.36
C ASP A 68 4.65 21.65 -20.19
N THR A 69 4.79 22.21 -19.00
CA THR A 69 4.92 23.67 -18.78
C THR A 69 5.45 23.95 -17.36
N ALA A 70 6.61 23.41 -17.01
CA ALA A 70 7.47 24.03 -16.00
C ALA A 70 8.86 23.37 -16.01
N ASP A 71 9.75 24.01 -16.76
CA ASP A 71 11.15 24.30 -16.41
C ASP A 71 11.99 23.20 -15.74
N GLY A 72 13.10 22.87 -16.39
CA GLY A 72 14.05 21.84 -15.96
C GLY A 72 14.60 22.12 -14.57
N VAL A 73 14.14 21.34 -13.59
CA VAL A 73 14.84 21.17 -12.32
C VAL A 73 14.81 19.69 -11.97
N GLU A 74 15.97 19.09 -12.19
CA GLU A 74 16.43 17.83 -11.63
C GLU A 74 15.95 17.66 -10.17
N GLY A 75 15.21 16.58 -9.88
CA GLY A 75 15.00 16.12 -8.51
C GLY A 75 13.88 16.79 -7.69
N LYS A 76 12.77 17.22 -8.30
CA LYS A 76 11.56 17.55 -7.53
C LYS A 76 10.95 16.25 -6.99
N LYS A 77 11.38 15.85 -5.79
CA LYS A 77 10.78 14.75 -5.01
C LYS A 77 9.26 14.95 -5.08
N THR A 78 8.58 14.06 -5.79
CA THR A 78 7.13 14.14 -5.97
C THR A 78 6.52 14.28 -4.58
N ASP A 79 5.80 15.38 -4.36
CA ASP A 79 5.23 15.73 -3.06
C ASP A 79 4.01 14.82 -2.83
N ILE A 80 4.25 13.51 -2.72
CA ILE A 80 3.29 12.45 -2.43
C ILE A 80 2.54 12.80 -1.14
N ASP A 81 3.17 13.56 -0.26
CA ASP A 81 2.58 14.04 0.99
C ASP A 81 1.33 14.93 0.72
N ARG A 82 1.20 15.58 -0.44
CA ARG A 82 -0.05 16.27 -0.86
C ARG A 82 -1.21 15.32 -1.04
N VAL A 83 -0.98 14.19 -1.70
CA VAL A 83 -2.02 13.18 -1.94
C VAL A 83 -2.29 12.37 -0.67
N LEU A 84 -1.23 12.03 0.10
CA LEU A 84 -1.38 11.35 1.38
C LEU A 84 -2.20 12.16 2.40
N LYS A 85 -2.16 13.51 2.35
CA LYS A 85 -3.01 14.37 3.20
C LYS A 85 -4.51 14.23 2.91
N LEU A 86 -4.89 13.78 1.72
CA LEU A 86 -6.30 13.58 1.35
C LEU A 86 -6.82 12.21 1.79
N LEU A 87 -5.92 11.26 2.07
CA LEU A 87 -6.28 9.88 2.39
C LEU A 87 -7.02 9.71 3.72
N PRO A 88 -6.72 10.45 4.81
CA PRO A 88 -7.50 10.34 6.05
C PRO A 88 -8.98 10.71 5.89
N GLU A 89 -9.31 11.59 4.93
CA GLU A 89 -10.71 11.90 4.62
C GLU A 89 -11.38 10.80 3.82
N TRP A 90 -10.68 10.27 2.82
CA TRP A 90 -11.13 9.11 2.06
C TRP A 90 -11.30 7.85 2.92
N SER A 91 -10.36 7.60 3.84
CA SER A 91 -10.34 6.38 4.66
C SER A 91 -11.61 6.23 5.52
N LYS A 92 -12.17 7.36 5.97
CA LYS A 92 -13.46 7.42 6.69
C LYS A 92 -14.66 7.00 5.83
N MET A 93 -14.52 6.99 4.51
CA MET A 93 -15.59 6.64 3.56
C MET A 93 -15.57 5.16 3.16
N VAL A 94 -14.50 4.42 3.50
CA VAL A 94 -14.38 3.00 3.20
C VAL A 94 -15.24 2.20 4.18
N GLU A 95 -16.22 1.47 3.65
CA GLU A 95 -17.19 0.72 4.47
C GLU A 95 -16.67 -0.67 4.86
N ASP A 96 -15.95 -1.34 3.96
CA ASP A 96 -15.41 -2.67 4.21
C ASP A 96 -13.90 -2.71 3.93
N TRP A 97 -13.13 -2.56 5.00
CA TRP A 97 -11.67 -2.65 4.96
C TRP A 97 -11.18 -4.07 4.65
N LYS A 98 -11.96 -5.12 4.90
CA LYS A 98 -11.52 -6.50 4.62
C LYS A 98 -11.40 -6.75 3.12
N VAL A 99 -12.30 -6.17 2.32
CA VAL A 99 -12.24 -6.20 0.86
C VAL A 99 -11.07 -5.36 0.32
N MET A 100 -10.76 -4.25 0.99
CA MET A 100 -9.72 -3.30 0.55
C MET A 100 -8.30 -3.78 0.87
N ILE A 101 -8.09 -4.36 2.06
CA ILE A 101 -6.76 -4.66 2.59
C ILE A 101 -6.03 -5.75 1.81
N GLY A 102 -6.75 -6.80 1.37
CA GLY A 102 -6.15 -7.91 0.63
C GLY A 102 -5.39 -7.45 -0.62
N PRO A 103 -6.07 -6.79 -1.58
CA PRO A 103 -5.44 -6.29 -2.80
C PRO A 103 -4.33 -5.26 -2.55
N LEU A 104 -4.44 -4.43 -1.51
CA LEU A 104 -3.38 -3.47 -1.18
C LEU A 104 -2.10 -4.15 -0.67
N ILE A 105 -2.25 -5.21 0.14
CA ILE A 105 -1.11 -6.03 0.58
C ILE A 105 -0.55 -6.82 -0.60
N ASP A 106 -1.40 -7.36 -1.47
CA ASP A 106 -0.95 -8.04 -2.69
C ASP A 106 -0.16 -7.12 -3.61
N LYS A 107 -0.58 -5.85 -3.72
CA LYS A 107 0.14 -4.85 -4.49
C LYS A 107 1.54 -4.61 -3.92
N LEU A 108 1.66 -4.50 -2.59
CA LEU A 108 2.97 -4.41 -1.94
C LEU A 108 3.82 -5.66 -2.23
N PHE A 109 3.23 -6.85 -2.18
CA PHE A 109 3.94 -8.10 -2.49
C PHE A 109 4.35 -8.24 -3.96
N ALA A 110 3.61 -7.63 -4.88
CA ALA A 110 3.96 -7.57 -6.29
C ALA A 110 5.07 -6.53 -6.57
N GLU A 111 5.13 -5.45 -5.79
CA GLU A 111 6.06 -4.34 -5.96
C GLU A 111 6.77 -3.97 -4.63
N PRO A 112 7.57 -4.88 -4.04
CA PRO A 112 8.07 -4.72 -2.67
C PRO A 112 9.11 -3.60 -2.51
N SER A 113 9.70 -3.10 -3.59
CA SER A 113 10.60 -1.95 -3.61
C SER A 113 9.87 -0.60 -3.71
N ASN A 114 8.55 -0.60 -3.89
CA ASN A 114 7.77 0.61 -4.11
C ASN A 114 7.45 1.32 -2.78
N ALA A 115 8.23 2.35 -2.48
CA ALA A 115 8.08 3.15 -1.26
C ALA A 115 6.74 3.91 -1.16
N VAL A 116 6.04 4.15 -2.28
CA VAL A 116 4.73 4.82 -2.27
C VAL A 116 3.69 3.92 -1.62
N ILE A 117 3.69 2.63 -1.97
CA ILE A 117 2.77 1.65 -1.38
C ILE A 117 3.01 1.53 0.13
N VAL A 118 4.28 1.45 0.55
CA VAL A 118 4.64 1.37 1.97
C VAL A 118 4.15 2.60 2.74
N ARG A 119 4.37 3.80 2.19
CA ARG A 119 3.91 5.06 2.80
C ARG A 119 2.38 5.13 2.88
N PHE A 120 1.68 4.68 1.84
CA PHE A 120 0.23 4.59 1.84
C PHE A 120 -0.27 3.63 2.92
N LEU A 121 0.26 2.41 2.99
CA LEU A 121 -0.13 1.42 4.00
C LEU A 121 0.14 1.92 5.42
N SER A 122 1.26 2.65 5.63
CA SER A 122 1.55 3.30 6.91
C SER A 122 0.51 4.35 7.30
N SER A 123 -0.14 5.02 6.35
CA SER A 123 -1.18 6.01 6.64
C SER A 123 -2.52 5.40 7.06
N ILE A 124 -2.72 4.10 6.78
CA ILE A 124 -3.94 3.35 7.10
C ILE A 124 -3.67 2.21 8.11
N SER A 125 -2.58 2.29 8.88
CA SER A 125 -2.15 1.24 9.82
C SER A 125 -3.24 0.85 10.83
N GLU A 126 -4.02 1.81 11.32
CA GLU A 126 -5.16 1.57 12.21
C GLU A 126 -6.25 0.72 11.53
N HIS A 127 -6.46 0.91 10.23
CA HIS A 127 -7.40 0.11 9.47
C HIS A 127 -6.84 -1.30 9.20
N LEU A 128 -5.53 -1.44 8.98
CA LEU A 128 -4.85 -2.74 8.90
C LEU A 128 -5.04 -3.54 10.21
N ALA A 129 -4.90 -2.87 11.36
CA ALA A 129 -5.12 -3.46 12.68
C ALA A 129 -6.54 -4.02 12.85
N SER A 130 -7.54 -3.34 12.30
CA SER A 130 -8.95 -3.78 12.38
C SER A 130 -9.25 -5.08 11.62
N ALA A 131 -8.39 -5.47 10.68
CA ALA A 131 -8.52 -6.69 9.88
C ALA A 131 -7.28 -7.59 10.00
N THR A 132 -6.67 -7.59 11.19
CA THR A 132 -5.48 -8.39 11.56
C THR A 132 -5.51 -9.81 10.99
N ASP A 133 -6.60 -10.56 11.19
CA ASP A 133 -6.70 -11.95 10.71
C ASP A 133 -6.45 -12.08 9.20
N PHE A 134 -6.98 -11.15 8.40
CA PHE A 134 -6.78 -11.13 6.95
C PHE A 134 -5.35 -10.76 6.58
N VAL A 135 -4.75 -9.81 7.30
CA VAL A 135 -3.35 -9.41 7.11
C VAL A 135 -2.42 -10.61 7.33
N PHE A 136 -2.59 -11.32 8.45
CA PHE A 136 -1.76 -12.49 8.77
C PHE A 136 -2.01 -13.66 7.83
N GLN A 137 -3.26 -13.92 7.45
CA GLN A 137 -3.56 -14.91 6.41
C GLN A 137 -2.85 -14.59 5.08
N ARG A 138 -2.78 -13.32 4.69
CA ARG A 138 -2.06 -12.90 3.47
C ARG A 138 -0.56 -13.08 3.59
N ILE A 139 0.03 -12.67 4.72
CA ILE A 139 1.45 -12.87 5.04
C ILE A 139 1.81 -14.35 4.95
N ILE A 140 1.08 -15.23 5.67
CA ILE A 140 1.35 -16.66 5.69
C ILE A 140 1.23 -17.26 4.29
N SER A 141 0.19 -16.86 3.54
CA SER A 141 -0.03 -17.33 2.17
C SER A 141 1.10 -16.92 1.23
N TYR A 142 1.65 -15.72 1.39
CA TYR A 142 2.76 -15.22 0.60
C TYR A 142 4.08 -15.90 1.01
N SER A 143 4.37 -16.01 2.30
CA SER A 143 5.57 -16.69 2.81
C SER A 143 5.65 -18.16 2.38
N ARG A 144 4.52 -18.89 2.36
CA ARG A 144 4.46 -20.28 1.87
C ARG A 144 4.78 -20.43 0.38
N ARG A 145 4.64 -19.36 -0.41
CA ARG A 145 4.96 -19.38 -1.85
C ARG A 145 6.44 -19.08 -2.11
N GLN A 146 7.16 -18.56 -1.12
CA GLN A 146 8.59 -18.34 -1.26
C GLN A 146 9.30 -19.68 -1.22
N LYS A 147 10.17 -19.94 -2.19
CA LYS A 147 11.06 -21.10 -2.16
C LYS A 147 12.04 -20.94 -1.00
N ASP A 148 12.20 -21.99 -0.20
CA ASP A 148 13.34 -22.09 0.69
C ASP A 148 14.62 -21.98 -0.14
N PRO A 149 15.61 -21.22 0.32
CA PRO A 149 16.88 -21.16 -0.38
C PRO A 149 17.47 -22.57 -0.37
N ASP A 150 17.78 -23.09 -1.55
CA ASP A 150 18.47 -24.36 -1.70
C ASP A 150 19.77 -24.28 -0.89
N GLU A 151 19.98 -25.19 0.06
CA GLU A 151 21.12 -25.17 0.99
C GLU A 151 22.43 -25.18 0.18
N GLY A 152 23.05 -24.01 0.00
CA GLY A 152 24.35 -23.87 -0.67
C GLY A 152 24.45 -22.77 -1.72
N VAL A 153 23.34 -22.15 -2.15
CA VAL A 153 23.38 -21.00 -3.08
C VAL A 153 22.94 -19.75 -2.33
N TYR A 154 23.92 -18.99 -1.81
CA TYR A 154 23.64 -17.66 -1.30
C TYR A 154 23.32 -16.74 -2.48
N PRO A 155 22.17 -16.04 -2.47
CA PRO A 155 21.86 -15.05 -3.49
C PRO A 155 22.95 -13.99 -3.50
N ASN A 156 23.46 -13.65 -4.69
CA ASN A 156 24.30 -12.47 -4.83
C ASN A 156 23.42 -11.23 -4.71
N TYR A 157 23.35 -10.65 -3.52
CA TYR A 157 22.53 -9.47 -3.24
C TYR A 157 23.03 -8.18 -3.91
N ASP A 158 24.22 -8.19 -4.51
CA ASP A 158 24.70 -7.08 -5.33
C ASP A 158 24.09 -7.11 -6.75
N ALA A 159 23.54 -8.26 -7.17
CA ALA A 159 22.81 -8.39 -8.42
C ALA A 159 21.33 -7.95 -8.26
N PRO A 160 20.70 -7.37 -9.29
CA PRO A 160 19.30 -6.93 -9.21
C PRO A 160 18.33 -8.07 -8.86
N GLU A 161 18.60 -9.29 -9.32
CA GLU A 161 17.81 -10.47 -8.97
C GLU A 161 17.90 -10.81 -7.48
N GLY A 162 19.10 -10.70 -6.89
CA GLY A 162 19.30 -10.91 -5.45
C GLY A 162 18.62 -9.85 -4.60
N GLN A 163 18.60 -8.60 -5.05
CA GLN A 163 17.87 -7.52 -4.36
C GLN A 163 16.36 -7.76 -4.37
N ILE A 164 15.79 -8.18 -5.50
CA ILE A 164 14.35 -8.49 -5.60
C ILE A 164 14.00 -9.65 -4.66
N ASP A 165 14.81 -10.71 -4.62
CA ASP A 165 14.62 -11.82 -3.68
C ASP A 165 14.72 -11.39 -2.21
N LEU A 166 15.66 -10.50 -1.88
CA LEU A 166 15.75 -9.91 -0.55
C LEU A 166 14.49 -9.11 -0.19
N PHE A 167 14.02 -8.25 -1.09
CA PHE A 167 12.79 -7.48 -0.88
C PHE A 167 11.58 -8.38 -0.72
N ASN A 168 11.44 -9.43 -1.55
CA ASN A 168 10.38 -10.43 -1.40
C ASN A 168 10.40 -11.06 -0.01
N ARG A 169 11.58 -11.47 0.50
CA ARG A 169 11.72 -12.06 1.85
C ARG A 169 11.45 -11.07 2.99
N LEU A 170 11.83 -9.81 2.84
CA LEU A 170 11.63 -8.77 3.84
C LEU A 170 10.21 -8.19 3.84
N CYS A 171 9.51 -8.26 2.70
CA CYS A 171 8.21 -7.62 2.53
C CYS A 171 7.16 -8.04 3.57
N PRO A 172 7.03 -9.33 3.95
CA PRO A 172 6.13 -9.74 5.03
C PRO A 172 6.47 -9.08 6.37
N LEU A 173 7.76 -8.97 6.70
CA LEU A 173 8.21 -8.33 7.94
C LEU A 173 7.91 -6.83 7.93
N LEU A 174 7.96 -6.21 6.74
CA LEU A 174 7.55 -4.83 6.57
C LEU A 174 6.07 -4.65 6.87
N VAL A 175 5.18 -5.53 6.38
CA VAL A 175 3.75 -5.50 6.70
C VAL A 175 3.53 -5.63 8.20
N VAL A 176 4.21 -6.57 8.87
CA VAL A 176 4.14 -6.73 10.34
C VAL A 176 4.57 -5.45 11.06
N ARG A 177 5.65 -4.80 10.60
CA ARG A 177 6.14 -3.53 11.16
C ARG A 177 5.15 -2.38 11.03
N LEU A 178 4.30 -2.38 10.00
CA LEU A 178 3.29 -1.33 9.79
C LEU A 178 2.11 -1.44 10.77
N LEU A 179 1.92 -2.59 11.42
CA LEU A 179 0.82 -2.80 12.35
C LEU A 179 1.08 -2.08 13.69
N PRO A 180 0.07 -1.40 14.25
CA PRO A 180 0.15 -0.86 15.62
C PRO A 180 0.46 -1.96 16.63
N LEU A 181 1.27 -1.64 17.65
CA LEU A 181 1.70 -2.60 18.67
C LEU A 181 0.53 -3.29 19.39
N GLN A 182 -0.62 -2.62 19.48
CA GLN A 182 -1.83 -3.13 20.12
C GLN A 182 -2.33 -4.43 19.48
N VAL A 183 -2.05 -4.65 18.19
CA VAL A 183 -2.40 -5.89 17.47
C VAL A 183 -1.76 -7.11 18.13
N PHE A 184 -0.55 -6.96 18.69
CA PHE A 184 0.20 -8.04 19.31
C PHE A 184 -0.10 -8.22 20.81
N ASN A 185 -0.98 -7.41 21.39
CA ASN A 185 -1.32 -7.54 22.81
C ASN A 185 -2.32 -8.66 23.08
N ASP A 186 -3.05 -9.13 22.07
CA ASP A 186 -4.00 -10.23 22.22
C ASP A 186 -3.32 -11.58 22.06
N LEU A 187 -2.75 -12.07 23.17
CA LEU A 187 -2.10 -13.38 23.25
C LEU A 187 -3.06 -14.54 22.98
N ASN A 188 -4.39 -14.34 23.01
CA ASN A 188 -5.35 -15.40 22.70
C ASN A 188 -5.71 -15.46 21.21
N SER A 189 -5.15 -14.55 20.38
CA SER A 189 -5.39 -14.57 18.95
C SER A 189 -4.78 -15.81 18.30
N SER A 190 -5.64 -16.78 17.98
CA SER A 190 -5.27 -17.98 17.24
C SER A 190 -4.72 -17.65 15.85
N ALA A 191 -5.11 -16.51 15.25
CA ALA A 191 -4.58 -16.07 13.96
C ALA A 191 -3.10 -15.65 14.03
N LEU A 192 -2.64 -15.15 15.18
CA LEU A 192 -1.28 -14.66 15.41
C LEU A 192 -0.37 -15.71 16.04
N TYR A 193 -0.88 -16.35 17.08
CA TYR A 193 -0.11 -17.18 17.99
C TYR A 193 -0.40 -18.67 17.79
N ASP A 194 -1.45 -19.02 17.05
CA ASP A 194 -1.87 -20.41 16.84
C ASP A 194 -1.97 -21.14 18.21
N GLU A 195 -1.18 -22.21 18.43
CA GLU A 195 -1.11 -22.95 19.70
C GLU A 195 -0.11 -22.40 20.73
N LEU A 196 0.51 -21.23 20.54
CA LEU A 196 1.43 -20.66 21.55
C LEU A 196 0.81 -20.54 22.96
N PRO A 197 -0.46 -20.14 23.13
CA PRO A 197 -1.07 -20.01 24.46
C PRO A 197 -1.19 -21.36 25.16
N THR A 198 -1.52 -22.42 24.41
CA THR A 198 -1.57 -23.78 24.93
C THR A 198 -0.18 -24.30 25.25
N LYS A 199 0.85 -23.98 24.46
CA LYS A 199 2.25 -24.40 24.76
C LYS A 199 2.88 -23.68 25.94
N LEU A 200 2.53 -22.40 26.19
CA LEU A 200 2.92 -21.68 27.41
C LEU A 200 2.27 -22.30 28.66
N ALA A 201 0.99 -22.64 28.60
CA ALA A 201 0.26 -23.23 29.73
C ALA A 201 0.76 -24.65 30.10
N HIS A 202 1.33 -25.39 29.14
CA HIS A 202 1.86 -26.74 29.35
C HIS A 202 3.38 -26.77 29.58
N GLY A 203 4.05 -25.61 29.71
CA GLY A 203 5.48 -25.53 30.03
C GLY A 203 6.41 -26.17 28.99
N THR A 204 5.96 -26.33 27.74
CA THR A 204 6.68 -27.07 26.68
C THR A 204 7.35 -26.14 25.66
N LEU A 205 7.88 -25.00 26.10
CA LEU A 205 8.76 -24.18 25.28
C LEU A 205 10.18 -24.78 25.36
N CYS A 206 10.47 -25.75 24.49
CA CYS A 206 11.86 -26.02 24.14
C CYS A 206 12.36 -24.80 23.36
N CYS A 207 13.30 -24.07 23.97
CA CYS A 207 14.04 -23.01 23.31
C CYS A 207 14.78 -23.60 22.09
N PHE A 208 14.63 -22.95 20.92
CA PHE A 208 15.57 -23.08 19.82
C PHE A 208 16.84 -22.27 20.11
#